data_AF-A0A520ME16-F1
#
_entry.id   AF-A0A520ME16-F1
#
_cell.length_a   1.000
_cell.length_b   1.000
_cell.length_c   1.000
_cell.angle_alpha   90.00
_cell.angle_beta   90.00
_cell.angle_gamma   90.00
#
_symmetry.space_group_name_H-M   'P 1'
#
loop_
_entity.id
_entity.type
_entity.pdbx_description
1 polymer ?
#
loop_
_entity_poly.entity_id
_entity_poly.type
_entity_poly.pdbx_seq_one_letter_code
_entity_poly.pdbx_strand_id
1 'polypeptide(L)'
;MKQIIAIGGGGFGREIKDLKIEKYIVDQSKARTPKICFIPTATGDDQAYIDTFYKAFNSLGCITSHINFFKRTINLKEHILDQDIIYVGGGNTKSMLAVWR
;
A
#
# COMPACT_ATOMS: atom_id res chain seq x y z
N MET A 1 -9.73 -14.07 8.39
CA MET A 1 -10.95 -13.42 7.88
C MET A 1 -10.50 -12.46 6.80
N LYS A 2 -11.18 -12.40 5.66
CA LYS A 2 -10.85 -11.41 4.62
C LYS A 2 -11.50 -10.08 5.01
N GLN A 3 -10.78 -8.99 4.88
CA GLN A 3 -11.25 -7.66 5.26
C GLN A 3 -11.02 -6.67 4.11
N ILE A 4 -11.90 -5.67 4.01
CA ILE A 4 -11.72 -4.49 3.18
C ILE A 4 -11.77 -3.29 4.13
N ILE A 5 -10.67 -2.55 4.22
CA ILE A 5 -10.55 -1.38 5.09
C ILE A 5 -10.64 -0.14 4.22
N ALA A 6 -11.72 0.62 4.35
CA ALA A 6 -11.90 1.89 3.66
C ALA A 6 -11.33 3.04 4.49
N ILE A 7 -10.48 3.88 3.88
CA ILE A 7 -9.80 4.99 4.56
C ILE A 7 -10.24 6.29 3.87
N GLY A 8 -10.88 7.20 4.61
CA GLY A 8 -11.37 8.49 4.08
C GLY A 8 -10.27 9.53 3.77
N GLY A 9 -8.99 9.14 3.88
CA GLY A 9 -7.81 10.00 3.79
C GLY A 9 -6.97 10.00 5.07
N GLY A 10 -5.73 10.50 4.99
CA GLY A 10 -4.88 10.74 6.17
C GLY A 10 -3.86 9.66 6.55
N GLY A 11 -3.70 8.59 5.75
CA GLY A 11 -2.62 7.62 5.95
C GLY A 11 -1.20 8.19 5.76
N PHE A 12 -0.21 7.38 6.12
CA PHE A 12 1.24 7.63 6.11
C PHE A 12 1.70 8.87 6.89
N GLY A 13 0.96 9.16 7.97
CA GLY A 13 1.38 9.94 9.13
C GLY A 13 2.09 11.26 8.84
N ARG A 14 1.33 12.31 8.48
CA ARG A 14 1.82 13.69 8.22
C ARG A 14 2.69 14.31 9.33
N GLU A 15 2.69 13.74 10.53
CA GLU A 15 3.86 13.70 11.42
C GLU A 15 3.98 12.26 11.95
N ILE A 16 5.14 11.62 11.76
CA ILE A 16 5.42 10.21 12.12
C ILE A 16 5.49 10.07 13.64
N LYS A 17 4.36 10.18 14.35
CA LYS A 17 4.32 9.86 15.78
C LYS A 17 3.52 8.61 16.07
N ASP A 18 2.29 8.51 15.59
CA ASP A 18 1.43 7.43 16.05
C ASP A 18 1.12 6.32 15.04
N LEU A 19 1.21 6.58 13.72
CA LEU A 19 0.91 5.60 12.65
C LEU A 19 -0.37 4.78 12.91
N LYS A 20 -1.44 5.45 13.38
CA LYS A 20 -2.63 4.74 13.93
C LYS A 20 -3.34 3.89 12.88
N ILE A 21 -3.48 4.44 11.66
CA ILE A 21 -4.13 3.74 10.55
C ILE A 21 -3.27 2.55 10.11
N GLU A 22 -1.96 2.75 10.02
CA GLU A 22 -1.02 1.72 9.57
C GLU A 22 -0.94 0.58 10.58
N LYS A 23 -0.87 0.90 11.90
CA LYS A 23 -0.94 -0.11 12.97
C LYS A 23 -2.23 -0.90 12.92
N TYR A 24 -3.37 -0.22 12.79
CA TYR A 24 -4.66 -0.90 12.66
C TYR A 24 -4.67 -1.89 11.49
N ILE A 25 -4.13 -1.50 10.33
CA ILE A 25 -4.02 -2.36 9.14
C ILE A 25 -3.13 -3.57 9.42
N VAL A 26 -1.95 -3.37 10.00
CA VAL A 26 -0.99 -4.45 10.33
C VAL A 26 -1.61 -5.44 11.31
N ASP A 27 -2.31 -4.95 12.33
CA ASP A 27 -2.96 -5.78 13.37
C ASP A 27 -4.07 -6.69 12.80
N GLN A 28 -4.56 -6.44 11.58
CA GLN A 28 -5.52 -7.32 10.91
C GLN A 28 -4.86 -8.55 10.27
N SER A 29 -3.53 -8.51 10.07
CA SER A 29 -2.77 -9.66 9.58
C SER A 29 -2.45 -10.62 10.71
N LYS A 30 -2.51 -11.92 10.43
CA LYS A 30 -2.06 -12.98 11.35
C LYS A 30 -0.55 -13.25 11.23
N ALA A 31 0.09 -12.71 10.20
CA ALA A 31 1.52 -12.90 9.98
C ALA A 31 2.32 -12.08 11.01
N ARG A 32 3.39 -12.67 11.56
CA ARG A 32 4.30 -11.96 12.46
C ARG A 32 5.05 -10.83 11.76
N THR A 33 5.32 -11.00 10.46
CA THR A 33 6.05 -10.05 9.62
C THR A 33 5.28 -9.94 8.30
N PRO A 34 4.18 -9.18 8.26
CA PRO A 34 3.27 -9.17 7.11
C PRO A 34 3.95 -8.69 5.83
N LYS A 35 3.68 -9.36 4.71
CA LYS A 35 3.98 -8.88 3.37
C LYS A 35 2.91 -7.89 2.93
N ILE A 36 3.31 -6.67 2.63
CA ILE A 36 2.41 -5.60 2.21
C ILE A 36 2.87 -5.00 0.88
N CYS A 37 1.97 -5.00 -0.09
CA CYS A 37 2.18 -4.37 -1.39
C CYS A 37 1.38 -3.07 -1.51
N PHE A 38 2.06 -2.01 -1.95
CA PHE A 38 1.45 -0.74 -2.28
C PHE A 38 1.10 -0.61 -3.76
N ILE A 39 -0.07 -0.04 -4.05
CA ILE A 39 -0.51 0.31 -5.41
C ILE A 39 -0.73 1.83 -5.48
N PRO A 40 0.29 2.62 -5.87
CA PRO A 40 0.27 4.09 -5.91
C PRO A 40 -0.36 4.68 -7.18
N THR A 41 -1.05 3.88 -8.00
CA THR A 41 -1.45 4.27 -9.37
C THR A 41 -2.29 5.55 -9.42
N ALA A 42 -3.08 5.86 -8.39
CA ALA A 42 -3.90 7.07 -8.32
C ALA A 42 -3.09 8.38 -8.31
N THR A 43 -1.80 8.35 -7.96
CA THR A 43 -0.88 9.50 -8.05
C THR A 43 0.07 9.43 -9.25
N GLY A 44 -0.11 8.47 -10.15
CA GLY A 44 0.84 8.25 -11.25
C GLY A 44 2.15 7.60 -10.78
N ASP A 45 2.09 6.76 -9.74
CA ASP A 45 3.23 6.13 -9.10
C ASP A 45 4.26 7.15 -8.57
N ASP A 46 3.76 8.18 -7.88
CA ASP A 46 4.59 9.23 -7.27
C ASP A 46 5.63 8.65 -6.30
N GLN A 47 6.90 9.01 -6.53
CA GLN A 47 8.02 8.46 -5.77
C GLN A 47 8.02 8.88 -4.30
N ALA A 48 7.67 10.13 -4.00
CA ALA A 48 7.65 10.60 -2.61
C ALA A 48 6.56 9.88 -1.79
N TYR A 49 5.42 9.57 -2.41
CA TYR A 49 4.37 8.79 -1.79
C TYR A 49 4.81 7.35 -1.52
N ILE A 50 5.48 6.73 -2.49
CA ILE A 50 6.09 5.40 -2.34
C ILE A 50 7.10 5.41 -1.20
N ASP A 51 8.01 6.38 -1.14
CA ASP A 51 9.03 6.47 -0.08
C ASP A 51 8.40 6.62 1.31
N THR A 52 7.30 7.37 1.41
CA THR A 52 6.56 7.54 2.66
C THR A 52 5.86 6.24 3.07
N PHE A 53 5.35 5.47 2.11
CA PHE A 53 4.83 4.12 2.35
C PHE A 53 5.90 3.20 2.95
N TYR A 54 7.08 3.16 2.33
CA TYR A 54 8.20 2.35 2.81
C TYR A 54 8.61 2.76 4.22
N LYS A 55 8.76 4.06 4.49
CA LYS A 55 9.11 4.56 5.84
C LYS A 55 8.13 4.08 6.91
N ALA A 56 6.83 4.20 6.65
CA ALA A 56 5.82 3.83 7.64
C ALA A 56 5.80 2.32 7.90
N PHE A 57 5.66 1.48 6.86
CA PHE A 57 5.46 0.05 7.07
C PHE A 57 6.75 -0.71 7.37
N ASN A 58 7.93 -0.24 6.94
CA ASN A 58 9.20 -0.78 7.43
C ASN A 58 9.35 -0.56 8.94
N SER A 59 8.93 0.61 9.45
CA SER A 59 8.98 0.89 10.89
C SER A 59 8.05 -0.01 11.72
N LEU A 60 7.03 -0.60 11.08
CA LEU A 60 6.11 -1.57 11.68
C LEU A 60 6.54 -3.03 11.44
N GLY A 61 7.74 -3.25 10.89
CA GLY A 61 8.30 -4.59 10.68
C GLY A 61 7.65 -5.38 9.55
N CYS A 62 7.04 -4.71 8.57
CA CYS A 62 6.48 -5.37 7.39
C CYS A 62 7.55 -5.63 6.31
N ILE A 63 7.31 -6.64 5.47
CA ILE A 63 8.03 -6.85 4.22
C ILE A 63 7.30 -6.04 3.15
N THR A 64 7.91 -4.96 2.68
CA THR A 64 7.26 -3.97 1.82
C THR A 64 7.59 -4.17 0.34
N SER A 65 6.59 -4.05 -0.51
CA SER A 65 6.73 -3.97 -1.97
C SER A 65 5.79 -2.90 -2.54
N HIS A 66 6.00 -2.52 -3.80
CA HIS A 66 5.04 -1.74 -4.56
C HIS A 66 4.98 -2.21 -6.00
N ILE A 67 3.87 -1.95 -6.68
CA ILE A 67 3.71 -2.18 -8.11
C ILE A 67 3.83 -0.85 -8.83
N ASN A 68 4.58 -0.86 -9.94
CA ASN A 68 4.63 0.26 -10.87
C ASN A 68 3.87 -0.09 -12.15
N PHE A 69 2.93 0.76 -12.53
CA PHE A 69 2.13 0.68 -13.76
C PHE A 69 2.63 1.61 -14.86
N PHE A 70 3.49 2.58 -14.52
CA PHE A 70 4.06 3.54 -15.48
C PHE A 70 5.53 3.24 -15.85
N LYS A 71 6.10 2.16 -15.31
CA LYS A 71 7.42 1.59 -15.62
C LYS A 71 7.26 0.10 -15.93
N ARG A 72 8.35 -0.68 -15.90
CA ARG A 72 8.29 -2.13 -16.09
C ARG A 72 7.46 -2.79 -14.99
N THR A 73 6.27 -3.24 -15.34
CA THR A 73 5.37 -3.99 -14.45
C THR A 73 5.85 -5.43 -14.29
N ILE A 74 5.76 -5.93 -13.06
CA ILE A 74 6.09 -7.31 -12.69
C ILE A 74 4.95 -8.28 -13.04
N ASN A 75 5.15 -9.59 -12.83
CA ASN A 75 4.06 -10.56 -12.87
C ASN A 75 3.06 -10.30 -11.74
N LEU A 76 1.97 -9.59 -12.05
CA LEU A 76 0.99 -9.12 -11.07
C LEU A 76 0.32 -10.25 -10.31
N LYS A 77 -0.09 -11.32 -11.00
CA LYS A 77 -0.87 -12.40 -10.39
C LYS A 77 -0.07 -13.10 -9.30
N GLU A 78 1.16 -13.49 -9.62
CA GLU A 78 2.06 -14.16 -8.68
C GLU A 78 2.38 -13.24 -7.50
N HIS A 79 2.74 -11.98 -7.77
CA HIS A 79 3.09 -11.04 -6.72
C HIS A 79 1.93 -10.75 -5.77
N ILE A 80 0.74 -10.46 -6.30
CA ILE A 80 -0.45 -10.12 -5.51
C ILE A 80 -0.92 -11.29 -4.65
N LEU A 81 -0.87 -12.52 -5.17
CA LEU A 81 -1.26 -13.71 -4.41
C LEU A 81 -0.30 -14.07 -3.27
N ASP A 82 0.94 -13.54 -3.30
CA ASP A 82 1.94 -13.72 -2.24
C ASP A 82 1.82 -12.68 -1.11
N GLN A 83 0.94 -11.67 -1.21
CA GLN A 83 0.82 -10.61 -0.21
C GLN A 83 -0.19 -10.96 0.89
N ASP A 84 0.12 -10.57 2.12
CA ASP A 84 -0.83 -10.60 3.24
C ASP A 84 -1.77 -9.39 3.19
N ILE A 85 -1.25 -8.23 2.76
CA ILE A 85 -1.97 -6.95 2.71
C ILE A 85 -1.72 -6.28 1.35
N ILE A 86 -2.79 -5.75 0.76
CA ILE A 86 -2.73 -4.90 -0.43
C ILE A 86 -3.24 -3.52 -0.03
N TYR A 87 -2.39 -2.51 -0.13
CA TYR A 87 -2.74 -1.12 0.13
C TYR A 87 -2.89 -0.38 -1.19
N VAL A 88 -4.07 0.18 -1.45
CA VAL A 88 -4.33 1.03 -2.63
C VAL A 88 -4.23 2.50 -2.23
N GLY A 89 -3.33 3.24 -2.88
CA GLY A 89 -3.10 4.65 -2.63
C GLY A 89 -4.26 5.55 -3.06
N GLY A 90 -4.44 6.66 -2.35
CA GLY A 90 -5.38 7.71 -2.75
C GLY A 90 -4.81 8.60 -3.86
N GLY A 91 -5.66 9.44 -4.48
CA GLY A 91 -5.27 10.33 -5.58
C GLY A 91 -6.43 10.51 -6.58
N ASN A 92 -6.11 10.54 -7.87
CA ASN A 92 -7.11 10.57 -8.93
C ASN A 92 -7.63 9.15 -9.24
N THR A 93 -8.72 8.75 -8.57
CA THR A 93 -9.36 7.44 -8.76
C THR A 93 -9.85 7.21 -10.19
N LYS A 94 -10.30 8.26 -10.90
CA LYS A 94 -10.74 8.14 -12.30
C LYS A 94 -9.60 7.69 -13.20
N SER A 95 -8.42 8.32 -13.06
CA SER A 95 -7.22 7.93 -13.81
C SER A 95 -6.73 6.54 -13.42
N MET A 96 -6.72 6.20 -12.12
CA MET A 96 -6.35 4.85 -11.66
C MET A 96 -7.20 3.76 -12.31
N LEU A 97 -8.52 3.91 -12.32
CA LEU A 97 -9.42 2.93 -12.92
C LEU A 97 -9.26 2.84 -14.44
N ALA A 98 -8.82 3.91 -15.11
CA ALA A 98 -8.51 3.88 -16.54
C ALA A 98 -7.24 3.07 -16.83
N VAL A 99 -6.27 3.02 -15.91
CA VAL A 99 -5.03 2.23 -16.05
C VAL A 99 -5.28 0.73 -15.77
N TRP A 100 -6.24 0.40 -14.90
CA TRP A 100 -6.51 -0.99 -14.48
C TRP A 100 -7.50 -1.74 -15.39
N ARG A 101 -8.15 -1.05 -16.33
CA ARG A 101 -9.09 -1.64 -17.29
C ARG A 101 -8.36 -2.13 -18.52
#